data_AF-A0A7X9UK13-F1
#
_entry.id   AF-A0A7X9UK13-F1
#
_cell.length_a   1.000
_cell.length_b   1.000
_cell.length_c   1.000
_cell.angle_alpha   90.00
_cell.angle_beta   90.00
_cell.angle_gamma   90.00
#
_symmetry.space_group_name_H-M   'P 1'
#
loop_
_entity.id
_entity.type
_entity.pdbx_description
1 polymer ?
#
loop_
_entity_poly.entity_id
_entity_poly.type
_entity_poly.pdbx_seq_one_letter_code
_entity_poly.pdbx_strand_id
1 'polypeptide(L)'
;MYRKMMTALLAITMVAVTACSSGAKEEPTKEAATPLALQDGKYEPAVQMSYLRAWNDDTKFKNGETAQNNVHTKWAKERLGIDLTTPWAVSVTNDAFYTKLRLSLSANEELPDIVSIRGDYNLVRELIESGKFANAGELFDQYASDTWKQASESAPEEWYPYMYEGERYGIPIFDYAYNGDSVMFIREDWLKKLGLEEPKTMDELVTVMDAFTNQDPDGNGKKDTYGLTVGMKNALNTWMTESGWIFGMYNTMPGQWNDAGDGTLQYGSIQPGVKEGLATMKDWLSKGYLPKEAGVYDEIKAAELFTAGKAGIIVGPHWMPNWPIDDVKKNVDGATYKAIALPTGPTGESHQHGSGASNGVVLINKDMANPEIFFTYQNYLFDNFANPEVGSEFEHGFAQGYDYDIVDGKVVGEAEVKDGVSPLKYTITYDGARIPNLMMDTLAELAKGKEPETPFEKNTKIANKPEVFTAAEVVVANKDNAIKNKFTGAPTETMKMKKDAIDKLEKDTFSKIIYGQVGIEEFDAFVTKWKSMGGDDITAEVNEWYKTVN
;
A
#
# COMPACT_ATOMS: atom_id res chain seq x y z
N MET A 1 20.42 -30.65 -77.50
CA MET A 1 21.76 -31.04 -78.01
C MET A 1 22.64 -31.45 -76.82
N TYR A 2 23.54 -32.43 -77.00
CA TYR A 2 24.73 -32.79 -76.18
C TYR A 2 24.66 -32.58 -74.64
N ARG A 3 24.52 -33.69 -73.86
CA ARG A 3 25.59 -34.48 -73.19
C ARG A 3 26.14 -33.79 -71.92
N LYS A 4 25.86 -34.30 -70.70
CA LYS A 4 26.35 -35.53 -70.01
C LYS A 4 27.73 -35.36 -69.35
N MET A 5 27.77 -35.51 -68.00
CA MET A 5 28.78 -36.15 -67.11
C MET A 5 28.46 -35.69 -65.65
N MET A 6 28.23 -36.47 -64.58
CA MET A 6 28.83 -37.73 -64.06
C MET A 6 30.37 -37.68 -64.09
N THR A 7 31.15 -37.82 -63.02
CA THR A 7 31.01 -38.54 -61.74
C THR A 7 32.03 -37.90 -60.74
N ALA A 8 32.25 -38.27 -59.46
CA ALA A 8 31.85 -39.41 -58.62
C ALA A 8 31.91 -39.05 -57.11
N LEU A 9 31.53 -39.99 -56.25
CA LEU A 9 31.73 -39.98 -54.79
C LEU A 9 33.16 -40.48 -54.45
N LEU A 10 33.83 -39.88 -53.47
CA LEU A 10 34.90 -40.55 -52.71
C LEU A 10 34.92 -40.03 -51.26
N ALA A 11 35.16 -40.91 -50.29
CA ALA A 11 35.04 -40.63 -48.87
C ALA A 11 36.28 -41.11 -48.11
N ILE A 12 36.54 -40.52 -46.92
CA ILE A 12 37.24 -41.14 -45.76
C ILE A 12 38.75 -41.45 -46.01
N THR A 13 39.74 -41.05 -45.20
CA THR A 13 39.82 -40.35 -43.90
C THR A 13 41.26 -39.83 -43.71
N MET A 14 41.46 -38.75 -42.94
CA MET A 14 42.68 -38.56 -42.14
C MET A 14 42.26 -38.13 -40.72
N VAL A 15 42.99 -38.61 -39.72
CA VAL A 15 42.70 -38.44 -38.28
C VAL A 15 43.92 -37.80 -37.60
N ALA A 16 43.65 -36.96 -36.59
CA ALA A 16 44.59 -36.21 -35.75
C ALA A 16 45.33 -35.07 -36.48
N VAL A 17 45.64 -33.93 -35.84
CA VAL A 17 45.86 -33.71 -34.39
C VAL A 17 45.02 -32.55 -33.83
N THR A 18 44.67 -32.67 -32.55
CA THR A 18 43.97 -31.69 -31.71
C THR A 18 44.74 -30.39 -31.47
N ALA A 19 44.04 -29.25 -31.54
CA ALA A 19 44.39 -28.04 -30.81
C ALA A 19 43.09 -27.39 -30.28
N CYS A 20 42.87 -27.44 -28.97
CA CYS A 20 41.74 -26.77 -28.35
C CYS A 20 42.04 -25.28 -28.21
N SER A 21 41.16 -24.44 -28.74
CA SER A 21 40.96 -23.08 -28.25
C SER A 21 39.45 -22.89 -28.09
N SER A 22 39.03 -22.59 -26.86
CA SER A 22 37.64 -22.47 -26.46
C SER A 22 37.05 -21.16 -26.99
N GLY A 23 36.41 -21.23 -28.15
CA GLY A 23 35.58 -20.14 -28.65
C GLY A 23 34.31 -20.01 -27.81
N ALA A 24 34.31 -19.07 -26.86
CA ALA A 24 33.07 -18.57 -26.29
C ALA A 24 32.24 -17.95 -27.42
N LYS A 25 30.95 -18.26 -27.48
CA LYS A 25 30.01 -17.51 -28.30
C LYS A 25 29.72 -16.21 -27.56
N GLU A 26 30.32 -15.11 -27.99
CA GLU A 26 29.80 -13.79 -27.65
C GLU A 26 28.41 -13.65 -28.28
N GLU A 27 27.41 -13.41 -27.44
CA GLU A 27 26.14 -12.86 -27.92
C GLU A 27 26.37 -11.41 -28.35
N PRO A 28 25.68 -10.92 -29.40
CA PRO A 28 25.85 -9.55 -29.84
C PRO A 28 25.36 -8.60 -28.76
N THR A 29 26.28 -7.85 -28.15
CA THR A 29 25.96 -6.74 -27.26
C THR A 29 25.03 -5.78 -28.00
N LYS A 30 23.81 -5.61 -27.48
CA LYS A 30 22.87 -4.58 -27.94
C LYS A 30 23.58 -3.24 -27.75
N GLU A 31 23.92 -2.53 -28.83
CA GLU A 31 24.45 -1.17 -28.71
C GLU A 31 23.44 -0.34 -27.90
N ALA A 32 23.92 0.31 -26.84
CA ALA A 32 23.08 1.17 -26.02
C ALA A 32 22.49 2.26 -26.93
N ALA A 33 21.16 2.37 -26.97
CA ALA A 33 20.50 3.42 -27.71
C ALA A 33 20.98 4.78 -27.20
N THR A 34 21.32 5.69 -28.11
CA THR A 34 21.68 7.06 -27.73
C THR A 34 20.46 7.70 -27.04
N PRO A 35 20.58 8.21 -25.80
CA PRO A 35 19.44 8.78 -25.08
C PRO A 35 18.71 9.84 -25.90
N LEU A 36 17.37 9.79 -25.87
CA LEU A 36 16.53 10.71 -26.60
C LEU A 36 16.72 12.14 -26.08
N ALA A 37 17.10 13.06 -26.97
CA ALA A 37 17.32 14.46 -26.62
C ALA A 37 15.99 15.22 -26.41
N LEU A 38 15.89 15.90 -25.27
CA LEU A 38 14.80 16.85 -25.00
C LEU A 38 15.06 18.19 -25.70
N GLN A 39 14.00 18.80 -26.23
CA GLN A 39 13.96 20.17 -26.74
C GLN A 39 13.17 21.00 -25.72
N ASP A 40 13.82 21.97 -25.07
CA ASP A 40 13.23 22.82 -24.02
C ASP A 40 12.46 22.03 -22.92
N GLY A 41 13.00 20.87 -22.54
CA GLY A 41 12.41 19.98 -21.52
C GLY A 41 11.34 19.00 -22.02
N LYS A 42 11.10 18.95 -23.34
CA LYS A 42 10.03 18.16 -23.98
C LYS A 42 10.58 17.27 -25.11
N TYR A 43 9.99 16.09 -25.32
CA TYR A 43 10.24 15.29 -26.52
C TYR A 43 9.47 15.85 -27.74
N GLU A 44 10.20 16.16 -28.82
CA GLU A 44 9.63 16.61 -30.09
C GLU A 44 10.30 15.89 -31.28
N PRO A 45 9.56 15.09 -32.09
CA PRO A 45 8.14 14.78 -31.96
C PRO A 45 7.83 13.96 -30.69
N ALA A 46 6.57 13.99 -30.26
CA ALA A 46 6.13 13.25 -29.09
C ALA A 46 6.42 11.74 -29.19
N VAL A 47 6.94 11.17 -28.10
CA VAL A 47 7.30 9.76 -27.95
C VAL A 47 6.15 8.99 -27.32
N GLN A 48 5.99 7.71 -27.65
CA GLN A 48 4.99 6.85 -27.02
C GLN A 48 5.59 6.12 -25.81
N MET A 49 4.79 5.97 -24.76
CA MET A 49 5.08 5.05 -23.66
C MET A 49 3.80 4.31 -23.28
N SER A 50 3.85 2.99 -23.29
CA SER A 50 2.73 2.13 -22.92
C SER A 50 2.82 1.71 -21.44
N TYR A 51 1.70 1.69 -20.74
CA TYR A 51 1.65 1.29 -19.33
C TYR A 51 0.43 0.43 -18.97
N LEU A 52 0.57 -0.40 -17.95
CA LEU A 52 -0.52 -1.11 -17.29
C LEU A 52 -0.49 -0.89 -15.79
N ARG A 53 -1.67 -0.64 -15.22
CA ARG A 53 -1.91 -0.69 -13.78
C ARG A 53 -3.39 -0.97 -13.49
N ALA A 54 -3.67 -1.37 -12.25
CA ALA A 54 -5.03 -1.50 -11.77
C ALA A 54 -5.74 -0.14 -11.68
N TRP A 55 -7.06 -0.15 -11.83
CA TRP A 55 -7.93 1.00 -11.60
C TRP A 55 -8.89 0.68 -10.45
N ASN A 56 -9.10 1.63 -9.54
CA ASN A 56 -10.06 1.45 -8.45
C ASN A 56 -11.46 1.86 -8.93
N ASP A 57 -12.51 1.19 -8.45
CA ASP A 57 -13.92 1.48 -8.83
C ASP A 57 -14.38 2.90 -8.44
N ASP A 58 -13.70 3.56 -7.49
CA ASP A 58 -13.94 4.95 -7.11
C ASP A 58 -13.25 5.98 -8.04
N THR A 59 -12.46 5.53 -9.03
CA THR A 59 -11.77 6.41 -9.98
C THR A 59 -12.78 6.99 -10.97
N LYS A 60 -13.21 8.22 -10.70
CA LYS A 60 -14.15 8.98 -11.53
C LYS A 60 -13.39 9.75 -12.61
N PHE A 61 -13.96 9.80 -13.81
CA PHE A 61 -13.57 10.73 -14.86
C PHE A 61 -14.69 11.77 -15.06
N LYS A 62 -14.33 13.00 -15.45
CA LYS A 62 -15.28 14.07 -15.81
C LYS A 62 -15.09 14.49 -17.26
N ASN A 63 -15.89 15.42 -17.78
CA ASN A 63 -15.72 16.01 -19.12
C ASN A 63 -15.68 15.02 -20.32
N GLY A 64 -16.20 13.80 -20.15
CA GLY A 64 -16.14 12.74 -21.17
C GLY A 64 -14.78 12.02 -21.27
N GLU A 65 -13.92 12.18 -20.27
CA GLU A 65 -12.59 11.56 -20.21
C GLU A 65 -12.64 10.06 -19.89
N THR A 66 -11.55 9.35 -20.20
CA THR A 66 -11.36 7.91 -19.97
C THR A 66 -9.95 7.61 -19.46
N ALA A 67 -9.68 6.36 -19.08
CA ALA A 67 -8.34 5.89 -18.72
C ALA A 67 -7.27 6.16 -19.80
N GLN A 68 -7.65 6.21 -21.08
CA GLN A 68 -6.76 6.49 -22.22
C GLN A 68 -6.66 7.99 -22.55
N ASN A 69 -7.70 8.78 -22.26
CA ASN A 69 -7.77 10.19 -22.65
C ASN A 69 -8.37 11.02 -21.51
N ASN A 70 -7.50 11.58 -20.66
CA ASN A 70 -7.86 12.37 -19.50
C ASN A 70 -6.90 13.56 -19.32
N VAL A 71 -7.18 14.44 -18.37
CA VAL A 71 -6.34 15.62 -18.09
C VAL A 71 -4.86 15.27 -17.84
N HIS A 72 -4.58 14.12 -17.22
CA HIS A 72 -3.21 13.66 -16.95
C HIS A 72 -2.51 13.16 -18.23
N THR A 73 -3.16 12.35 -19.08
CA THR A 73 -2.53 11.90 -20.34
C THR A 73 -2.33 13.05 -21.33
N LYS A 74 -3.20 14.06 -21.31
CA LYS A 74 -3.01 15.33 -22.05
C LYS A 74 -1.82 16.12 -21.51
N TRP A 75 -1.75 16.32 -20.19
CA TRP A 75 -0.62 17.00 -19.54
C TRP A 75 0.72 16.34 -19.89
N ALA A 76 0.85 15.01 -19.78
CA ALA A 76 2.09 14.31 -20.12
C ALA A 76 2.52 14.55 -21.58
N LYS A 77 1.56 14.59 -22.51
CA LYS A 77 1.82 14.84 -23.93
C LYS A 77 2.17 16.30 -24.23
N GLU A 78 1.50 17.24 -23.57
CA GLU A 78 1.68 18.68 -23.80
C GLU A 78 2.95 19.21 -23.11
N ARG A 79 3.17 18.84 -21.84
CA ARG A 79 4.31 19.25 -21.00
C ARG A 79 5.60 18.52 -21.36
N LEU A 80 5.56 17.20 -21.52
CA LEU A 80 6.77 16.36 -21.67
C LEU A 80 6.93 15.76 -23.07
N GLY A 81 5.91 15.82 -23.92
CA GLY A 81 5.93 15.15 -25.22
C GLY A 81 5.77 13.64 -25.11
N ILE A 82 5.16 13.14 -24.02
CA ILE A 82 5.00 11.70 -23.75
C ILE A 82 3.53 11.31 -23.98
N ASP A 83 3.28 10.55 -25.05
CA ASP A 83 1.97 10.02 -25.41
C ASP A 83 1.70 8.71 -24.65
N LEU A 84 1.04 8.84 -23.50
CA LEU A 84 0.72 7.73 -22.61
C LEU A 84 -0.40 6.86 -23.17
N THR A 85 -0.10 5.58 -23.42
CA THR A 85 -1.08 4.60 -23.92
C THR A 85 -1.24 3.45 -22.93
N THR A 86 -2.41 2.81 -22.91
CA THR A 86 -2.60 1.59 -22.12
C THR A 86 -3.36 0.55 -22.95
N PRO A 87 -2.84 -0.69 -23.09
CA PRO A 87 -3.44 -1.69 -23.99
C PRO A 87 -4.80 -2.18 -23.50
N TRP A 88 -5.10 -2.01 -22.20
CA TRP A 88 -6.41 -2.25 -21.62
C TRP A 88 -6.54 -1.61 -20.23
N ALA A 89 -7.75 -1.21 -19.85
CA ALA A 89 -8.07 -0.76 -18.49
C ALA A 89 -9.04 -1.75 -17.85
N VAL A 90 -8.70 -2.23 -16.65
CA VAL A 90 -9.49 -3.21 -15.88
C VAL A 90 -9.44 -2.81 -14.40
N SER A 91 -10.54 -3.03 -13.69
CA SER A 91 -10.63 -2.76 -12.25
C SER A 91 -9.80 -3.74 -11.41
N VAL A 92 -9.36 -3.31 -10.23
CA VAL A 92 -8.79 -4.19 -9.20
C VAL A 92 -9.85 -5.15 -8.61
N THR A 93 -11.13 -4.82 -8.70
CA THR A 93 -12.23 -5.54 -8.05
C THR A 93 -12.30 -7.01 -8.48
N ASN A 94 -12.44 -7.90 -7.47
CA ASN A 94 -12.40 -9.36 -7.63
C ASN A 94 -11.14 -9.87 -8.35
N ASP A 95 -9.99 -9.23 -8.11
CA ASP A 95 -8.67 -9.56 -8.68
C ASP A 95 -8.63 -9.59 -10.21
N ALA A 96 -9.56 -8.88 -10.87
CA ALA A 96 -9.72 -8.93 -12.32
C ALA A 96 -8.48 -8.43 -13.07
N PHE A 97 -7.84 -7.36 -12.58
CA PHE A 97 -6.56 -6.87 -13.11
C PHE A 97 -5.45 -7.93 -12.99
N TYR A 98 -5.22 -8.48 -11.79
CA TYR A 98 -4.16 -9.45 -11.52
C TYR A 98 -4.34 -10.76 -12.29
N THR A 99 -5.59 -11.23 -12.37
CA THR A 99 -5.97 -12.40 -13.16
C THR A 99 -5.65 -12.18 -14.64
N LYS A 100 -5.99 -11.02 -15.20
CA LYS A 100 -5.71 -10.71 -16.60
C LYS A 100 -4.20 -10.61 -16.86
N LEU A 101 -3.44 -9.97 -15.98
CA LEU A 101 -1.99 -9.85 -16.12
C LEU A 101 -1.28 -11.23 -16.07
N ARG A 102 -1.70 -12.12 -15.17
CA ARG A 102 -1.25 -13.52 -15.13
C ARG A 102 -1.58 -14.29 -16.42
N LEU A 103 -2.75 -14.06 -17.01
CA LEU A 103 -3.13 -14.65 -18.30
C LEU A 103 -2.26 -14.15 -19.45
N SER A 104 -2.03 -12.83 -19.55
CA SER A 104 -1.12 -12.24 -20.55
C SER A 104 0.31 -12.79 -20.41
N LEU A 105 0.81 -12.91 -19.18
CA LEU A 105 2.12 -13.52 -18.88
C LEU A 105 2.17 -14.99 -19.34
N SER A 106 1.17 -15.79 -18.99
CA SER A 106 1.07 -17.22 -19.31
C SER A 106 0.89 -17.49 -20.81
N ALA A 107 0.19 -16.59 -21.52
CA ALA A 107 0.03 -16.64 -22.98
C ALA A 107 1.28 -16.13 -23.73
N ASN A 108 2.30 -15.65 -23.00
CA ASN A 108 3.48 -14.99 -23.54
C ASN A 108 3.14 -13.81 -24.47
N GLU A 109 2.12 -13.03 -24.10
CA GLU A 109 1.77 -11.78 -24.78
C GLU A 109 2.90 -10.75 -24.61
N GLU A 110 2.89 -9.76 -25.52
CA GLU A 110 3.73 -8.57 -25.41
C GLU A 110 3.23 -7.72 -24.24
N LEU A 111 4.10 -7.50 -23.24
CA LEU A 111 3.83 -6.64 -22.10
C LEU A 111 4.10 -5.18 -22.48
N PRO A 112 3.42 -4.20 -21.88
CA PRO A 112 3.72 -2.78 -22.09
C PRO A 112 5.15 -2.44 -21.63
N ASP A 113 5.59 -1.22 -21.93
CA ASP A 113 6.87 -0.68 -21.46
C ASP A 113 6.94 -0.65 -19.93
N ILE A 114 5.84 -0.24 -19.27
CA ILE A 114 5.74 -0.08 -17.83
C ILE A 114 4.59 -0.90 -17.23
N VAL A 115 4.84 -1.63 -16.15
CA VAL A 115 3.82 -2.32 -15.35
C VAL A 115 3.88 -1.83 -13.90
N SER A 116 2.77 -1.32 -13.38
CA SER A 116 2.66 -0.85 -12.00
C SER A 116 1.64 -1.68 -11.21
N ILE A 117 2.02 -2.12 -10.01
CA ILE A 117 1.28 -3.08 -9.17
C ILE A 117 1.22 -2.59 -7.72
N ARG A 118 0.12 -2.87 -7.03
CA ARG A 118 -0.02 -2.72 -5.56
C ARG A 118 -0.35 -4.08 -4.94
N GLY A 119 0.16 -4.36 -3.74
CA GLY A 119 -0.30 -5.45 -2.86
C GLY A 119 -0.01 -6.91 -3.25
N ASP A 120 0.01 -7.30 -4.52
CA ASP A 120 0.26 -8.70 -4.94
C ASP A 120 1.77 -8.99 -5.15
N TYR A 121 2.50 -9.14 -4.04
CA TYR A 121 3.94 -9.45 -4.06
C TYR A 121 4.27 -10.78 -4.75
N ASN A 122 3.34 -11.75 -4.73
CA ASN A 122 3.53 -13.02 -5.43
C ASN A 122 3.51 -12.80 -6.95
N LEU A 123 2.56 -12.01 -7.48
CA LEU A 123 2.54 -11.63 -8.90
C LEU A 123 3.78 -10.83 -9.29
N VAL A 124 4.22 -9.89 -8.45
CA VAL A 124 5.46 -9.15 -8.69
C VAL A 124 6.65 -10.11 -8.80
N ARG A 125 6.70 -11.14 -7.94
CA ARG A 125 7.73 -12.19 -8.01
C ARG A 125 7.63 -13.05 -9.27
N GLU A 126 6.42 -13.52 -9.63
CA GLU A 126 6.15 -14.24 -10.89
C GLU A 126 6.61 -13.44 -12.12
N LEU A 127 6.38 -12.13 -12.11
CA LEU A 127 6.79 -11.22 -13.19
C LEU A 127 8.30 -11.05 -13.25
N ILE A 128 8.98 -10.82 -12.12
CA ILE A 128 10.45 -10.71 -12.08
C ILE A 128 11.10 -12.03 -12.53
N GLU A 129 10.68 -13.17 -11.96
CA GLU A 129 11.19 -14.50 -12.29
C GLU A 129 10.89 -14.94 -13.74
N SER A 130 9.98 -14.25 -14.45
CA SER A 130 9.72 -14.50 -15.88
C SER A 130 10.83 -14.03 -16.83
N GLY A 131 11.79 -13.22 -16.35
CA GLY A 131 12.88 -12.67 -17.17
C GLY A 131 12.44 -11.65 -18.23
N LYS A 132 11.25 -11.04 -18.07
CA LYS A 132 10.71 -10.00 -18.97
C LYS A 132 11.00 -8.56 -18.54
N PHE A 133 11.60 -8.35 -17.37
CA PHE A 133 11.84 -7.01 -16.80
C PHE A 133 13.33 -6.74 -16.61
N ALA A 134 13.71 -5.46 -16.69
CA ALA A 134 15.10 -5.01 -16.57
C ALA A 134 15.56 -4.90 -15.11
N ASN A 135 16.87 -4.81 -14.90
CA ASN A 135 17.45 -4.29 -13.66
C ASN A 135 17.09 -2.81 -13.53
N ALA A 136 15.97 -2.53 -12.88
CA ALA A 136 15.46 -1.18 -12.70
C ALA A 136 16.34 -0.33 -11.76
N GLY A 137 17.18 -0.95 -10.94
CA GLY A 137 18.17 -0.28 -10.09
C GLY A 137 19.24 0.47 -10.87
N GLU A 138 19.86 -0.17 -11.86
CA GLU A 138 20.84 0.50 -12.74
C GLU A 138 20.21 1.68 -13.48
N LEU A 139 18.98 1.49 -13.99
CA LEU A 139 18.21 2.54 -14.65
C LEU A 139 17.88 3.70 -13.69
N PHE A 140 17.51 3.39 -12.44
CA PHE A 140 17.23 4.38 -11.41
C PHE A 140 18.48 5.18 -11.02
N ASP A 141 19.60 4.51 -10.78
CA ASP A 141 20.87 5.17 -10.44
C ASP A 141 21.32 6.10 -11.58
N GLN A 142 21.15 5.66 -12.84
CA GLN A 142 21.48 6.44 -14.03
C GLN A 142 20.55 7.63 -14.29
N TYR A 143 19.23 7.45 -14.18
CA TYR A 143 18.25 8.41 -14.72
C TYR A 143 17.37 9.12 -13.68
N ALA A 144 17.24 8.63 -12.44
CA ALA A 144 16.40 9.29 -11.44
C ALA A 144 17.01 10.63 -10.97
N SER A 145 16.16 11.63 -10.70
CA SER A 145 16.59 12.93 -10.17
C SER A 145 17.08 12.84 -8.73
N ASP A 146 17.84 13.84 -8.29
CA ASP A 146 18.37 13.90 -6.93
C ASP A 146 17.23 13.92 -5.88
N THR A 147 16.09 14.56 -6.19
CA THR A 147 14.89 14.58 -5.34
C THR A 147 14.32 13.19 -5.14
N TRP A 148 14.20 12.40 -6.21
CA TRP A 148 13.67 11.03 -6.14
C TRP A 148 14.66 10.08 -5.46
N LYS A 149 15.96 10.24 -5.71
CA LYS A 149 17.03 9.52 -5.00
C LYS A 149 16.99 9.79 -3.49
N GLN A 150 16.88 11.05 -3.06
CA GLN A 150 16.74 11.40 -1.64
C GLN A 150 15.46 10.83 -1.01
N ALA A 151 14.33 10.85 -1.73
CA ALA A 151 13.11 10.21 -1.26
C ALA A 151 13.33 8.68 -1.05
N SER A 152 14.03 8.03 -1.97
CA SER A 152 14.40 6.62 -1.86
C SER A 152 15.42 6.31 -0.75
N GLU A 153 16.38 7.20 -0.51
CA GLU A 153 17.36 7.07 0.57
C GLU A 153 16.72 7.21 1.96
N SER A 154 15.54 7.84 2.05
CA SER A 154 14.78 7.95 3.30
C SER A 154 13.99 6.68 3.67
N ALA A 155 13.84 5.73 2.74
CA ALA A 155 13.14 4.45 2.93
C ALA A 155 13.75 3.33 2.06
N PRO A 156 15.04 2.98 2.27
CA PRO A 156 15.76 2.01 1.43
C PRO A 156 15.18 0.59 1.53
N GLU A 157 14.50 0.25 2.64
CA GLU A 157 13.88 -1.06 2.87
C GLU A 157 12.75 -1.39 1.90
N GLU A 158 12.18 -0.38 1.24
CA GLU A 158 11.08 -0.52 0.29
C GLU A 158 11.53 -1.19 -1.03
N TRP A 159 12.83 -1.27 -1.31
CA TRP A 159 13.38 -2.01 -2.45
C TRP A 159 13.44 -3.53 -2.21
N TYR A 160 13.54 -3.97 -0.95
CA TYR A 160 13.78 -5.37 -0.60
C TYR A 160 12.72 -6.38 -1.14
N PRO A 161 11.42 -6.04 -1.29
CA PRO A 161 10.44 -6.98 -1.86
C PRO A 161 10.67 -7.25 -3.35
N TYR A 162 11.45 -6.38 -4.01
CA TYR A 162 11.65 -6.35 -5.46
C TYR A 162 13.08 -6.72 -5.87
N MET A 163 13.89 -7.21 -4.92
CA MET A 163 15.24 -7.73 -5.19
C MET A 163 15.22 -9.18 -5.64
N TYR A 164 16.01 -9.50 -6.67
CA TYR A 164 16.19 -10.86 -7.18
C TYR A 164 17.63 -11.05 -7.66
N GLU A 165 18.26 -12.17 -7.26
CA GLU A 165 19.67 -12.50 -7.56
C GLU A 165 20.70 -11.39 -7.21
N GLY A 166 20.36 -10.51 -6.27
CA GLY A 166 21.19 -9.37 -5.83
C GLY A 166 20.84 -8.04 -6.48
N GLU A 167 20.05 -8.05 -7.56
CA GLU A 167 19.67 -6.87 -8.35
C GLU A 167 18.29 -6.32 -7.98
N ARG A 168 18.04 -5.04 -8.30
CA ARG A 168 16.78 -4.33 -8.02
C ARG A 168 15.89 -4.32 -9.27
N TYR A 169 14.89 -5.20 -9.35
CA TYR A 169 14.04 -5.33 -10.55
C TYR A 169 12.78 -4.45 -10.54
N GLY A 170 12.39 -3.91 -9.38
CA GLY A 170 11.22 -3.05 -9.24
C GLY A 170 11.51 -1.80 -8.44
N ILE A 171 11.08 -0.65 -8.98
CA ILE A 171 11.22 0.66 -8.34
C ILE A 171 10.02 0.86 -7.40
N PRO A 172 10.21 1.11 -6.10
CA PRO A 172 9.11 1.30 -5.17
C PRO A 172 8.26 2.51 -5.54
N ILE A 173 6.93 2.36 -5.44
CA ILE A 173 6.00 3.48 -5.48
C ILE A 173 5.89 4.01 -4.05
N PHE A 174 6.64 5.06 -3.76
CA PHE A 174 6.66 5.68 -2.43
C PHE A 174 5.30 6.25 -2.03
N ASP A 175 5.01 6.12 -0.75
CA ASP A 175 3.88 6.73 -0.04
C ASP A 175 4.42 7.51 1.15
N TYR A 176 3.55 8.25 1.83
CA TYR A 176 3.93 8.94 3.05
C TYR A 176 4.19 7.95 4.20
N ALA A 177 5.25 8.17 4.97
CA ALA A 177 5.56 7.39 6.16
C ALA A 177 4.47 7.59 7.22
N TYR A 178 4.20 6.55 8.01
CA TYR A 178 3.13 6.53 9.03
C TYR A 178 1.71 6.76 8.49
N ASN A 179 1.50 6.70 7.17
CA ASN A 179 0.20 6.98 6.55
C ASN A 179 -0.86 5.90 6.84
N GLY A 180 -0.44 4.69 7.20
CA GLY A 180 -1.31 3.60 7.65
C GLY A 180 -1.34 3.40 9.17
N ASP A 181 -0.69 4.26 9.95
CA ASP A 181 -0.58 4.10 11.40
C ASP A 181 -1.88 4.53 12.11
N SER A 182 -2.44 3.61 12.91
CA SER A 182 -3.78 3.71 13.45
C SER A 182 -3.93 4.66 14.65
N VAL A 183 -5.05 5.36 14.71
CA VAL A 183 -5.58 6.04 15.92
C VAL A 183 -7.01 5.58 16.20
N MET A 184 -7.51 5.82 17.40
CA MET A 184 -8.89 5.50 17.75
C MET A 184 -9.80 6.71 17.52
N PHE A 185 -10.74 6.58 16.59
CA PHE A 185 -11.82 7.55 16.42
C PHE A 185 -13.04 7.12 17.25
N ILE A 186 -13.52 8.03 18.10
CA ILE A 186 -14.60 7.76 19.05
C ILE A 186 -15.72 8.80 18.96
N ARG A 187 -16.98 8.34 19.03
CA ARG A 187 -18.19 9.18 19.06
C ARG A 187 -18.25 10.03 20.33
N GLU A 188 -17.91 11.30 20.18
CA GLU A 188 -17.77 12.25 21.26
C GLU A 188 -19.13 12.75 21.77
N ASP A 189 -20.14 12.82 20.90
CA ASP A 189 -21.53 13.08 21.28
C ASP A 189 -22.11 11.94 22.13
N TRP A 190 -21.73 10.69 21.85
CA TRP A 190 -22.12 9.52 22.66
C TRP A 190 -21.46 9.54 24.04
N LEU A 191 -20.16 9.85 24.13
CA LEU A 191 -19.49 10.06 25.41
C LEU A 191 -20.19 11.15 26.24
N LYS A 192 -20.48 12.30 25.65
CA LYS A 192 -21.17 13.43 26.30
C LYS A 192 -22.57 13.06 26.77
N LYS A 193 -23.37 12.37 25.95
CA LYS A 193 -24.74 11.95 26.29
C LYS A 193 -24.79 10.97 27.46
N LEU A 194 -23.81 10.06 27.55
CA LEU A 194 -23.73 9.04 28.60
C LEU A 194 -22.91 9.46 29.83
N GLY A 195 -22.26 10.63 29.80
CA GLY A 195 -21.43 11.13 30.91
C GLY A 195 -20.13 10.36 31.08
N LEU A 196 -19.54 9.89 29.98
CA LEU A 196 -18.32 9.08 29.94
C LEU A 196 -17.09 9.92 29.60
N GLU A 197 -15.94 9.54 30.16
CA GLU A 197 -14.63 10.09 29.78
C GLU A 197 -14.00 9.32 28.62
N GLU A 198 -12.91 9.86 28.07
CA GLU A 198 -12.09 9.17 27.07
C GLU A 198 -11.35 7.97 27.69
N PRO A 199 -11.44 6.76 27.10
CA PRO A 199 -10.75 5.59 27.64
C PRO A 199 -9.25 5.67 27.38
N LYS A 200 -8.44 5.46 28.43
CA LYS A 200 -6.97 5.41 28.37
C LYS A 200 -6.44 4.00 28.59
N THR A 201 -7.24 3.14 29.19
CA THR A 201 -6.94 1.73 29.49
C THR A 201 -7.98 0.79 28.88
N MET A 202 -7.62 -0.49 28.74
CA MET A 202 -8.53 -1.53 28.27
C MET A 202 -9.83 -1.64 29.10
N ASP A 203 -9.76 -1.47 30.43
CA ASP A 203 -10.92 -1.57 31.32
C ASP A 203 -11.89 -0.38 31.14
N GLU A 204 -11.36 0.82 30.96
CA GLU A 204 -12.15 2.01 30.61
C GLU A 204 -12.77 1.86 29.22
N LEU A 205 -12.01 1.34 28.25
CA LEU A 205 -12.53 1.05 26.90
C LEU A 205 -13.69 0.04 26.95
N VAL A 206 -13.54 -1.05 27.73
CA VAL A 206 -14.61 -2.04 27.94
C VAL A 206 -15.85 -1.38 28.56
N THR A 207 -15.67 -0.45 29.50
CA THR A 207 -16.76 0.30 30.12
C THR A 207 -17.49 1.19 29.09
N VAL A 208 -16.73 1.87 28.23
CA VAL A 208 -17.29 2.73 27.16
C VAL A 208 -18.00 1.88 26.09
N MET A 209 -17.40 0.77 25.65
CA MET A 209 -18.03 -0.15 24.70
C MET A 209 -19.31 -0.80 25.25
N ASP A 210 -19.34 -1.16 26.53
CA ASP A 210 -20.56 -1.64 27.19
C ASP A 210 -21.67 -0.59 27.12
N ALA A 211 -21.36 0.64 27.53
CA ALA A 211 -22.31 1.74 27.53
C ALA A 211 -22.83 2.05 26.11
N PHE A 212 -21.95 2.08 25.11
CA PHE A 212 -22.31 2.27 23.70
C PHE A 212 -23.16 1.11 23.14
N THR A 213 -23.01 -0.10 23.65
CA THR A 213 -23.77 -1.28 23.21
C THR A 213 -25.10 -1.45 23.94
N ASN A 214 -25.20 -0.97 25.20
CA ASN A 214 -26.28 -1.32 26.12
C ASN A 214 -27.13 -0.14 26.62
N GLN A 215 -26.70 1.12 26.46
CA GLN A 215 -27.34 2.29 27.06
C GLN A 215 -27.98 3.26 26.05
N ASP A 216 -28.33 2.77 24.85
CA ASP A 216 -29.06 3.53 23.81
C ASP A 216 -28.41 4.90 23.48
N PRO A 217 -27.13 4.91 23.04
CA PRO A 217 -26.41 6.15 22.78
C PRO A 217 -26.95 6.92 21.57
N ASP A 218 -27.58 6.27 20.58
CA ASP A 218 -28.27 6.98 19.49
C ASP A 218 -29.70 7.45 19.89
N GLY A 219 -30.30 6.88 20.94
CA GLY A 219 -31.57 7.33 21.51
C GLY A 219 -32.79 6.82 20.76
N ASN A 220 -32.64 5.75 19.97
CA ASN A 220 -33.70 5.19 19.15
C ASN A 220 -34.58 4.16 19.90
N GLY A 221 -34.19 3.77 21.12
CA GLY A 221 -34.91 2.82 21.97
C GLY A 221 -34.71 1.34 21.60
N LYS A 222 -33.73 1.02 20.75
CA LYS A 222 -33.39 -0.35 20.34
C LYS A 222 -31.94 -0.65 20.68
N LYS A 223 -31.65 -1.94 20.88
CA LYS A 223 -30.29 -2.45 20.99
C LYS A 223 -29.75 -2.81 19.61
N ASP A 224 -29.37 -1.79 18.83
CA ASP A 224 -28.81 -1.94 17.47
C ASP A 224 -27.52 -1.12 17.25
N THR A 225 -26.87 -0.69 18.33
CA THR A 225 -25.54 -0.05 18.32
C THR A 225 -24.45 -1.00 18.83
N TYR A 226 -23.23 -0.81 18.33
CA TYR A 226 -22.01 -1.53 18.71
C TYR A 226 -21.01 -0.59 19.37
N GLY A 227 -20.23 -1.12 20.32
CA GLY A 227 -19.10 -0.40 20.90
C GLY A 227 -18.04 -0.07 19.87
N LEU A 228 -17.60 -1.07 19.09
CA LEU A 228 -16.47 -1.00 18.17
C LEU A 228 -16.77 -1.73 16.85
N THR A 229 -16.47 -1.12 15.71
CA THR A 229 -16.47 -1.80 14.40
C THR A 229 -15.05 -2.17 13.95
N VAL A 230 -14.89 -3.37 13.38
CA VAL A 230 -13.64 -3.91 12.83
C VAL A 230 -13.93 -4.74 11.58
N GLY A 231 -13.03 -4.69 10.60
CA GLY A 231 -13.01 -5.59 9.46
C GLY A 231 -12.03 -6.73 9.69
N MET A 232 -12.46 -7.99 9.56
CA MET A 232 -11.61 -9.18 9.73
C MET A 232 -11.57 -10.08 8.49
N LYS A 233 -12.29 -9.71 7.41
CA LYS A 233 -12.38 -10.52 6.18
C LYS A 233 -11.03 -10.72 5.50
N ASN A 234 -10.17 -9.71 5.49
CA ASN A 234 -8.91 -9.74 4.74
C ASN A 234 -7.75 -10.15 5.67
N ALA A 235 -7.44 -9.30 6.67
CA ALA A 235 -6.44 -9.51 7.72
C ALA A 235 -6.93 -8.89 9.04
N LEU A 236 -6.17 -9.07 10.14
CA LEU A 236 -6.43 -8.41 11.43
C LEU A 236 -5.82 -7.01 11.47
N ASN A 237 -4.57 -6.89 11.01
CA ASN A 237 -3.86 -5.66 10.69
C ASN A 237 -4.10 -5.32 9.21
N THR A 238 -4.72 -4.17 8.93
CA THR A 238 -5.09 -3.77 7.57
C THR A 238 -5.13 -2.24 7.45
N TRP A 239 -5.40 -1.73 6.26
CA TRP A 239 -5.17 -0.34 5.85
C TRP A 239 -6.17 0.70 6.42
N MET A 240 -7.34 0.26 6.88
CA MET A 240 -8.25 1.02 7.75
C MET A 240 -9.16 0.06 8.54
N THR A 241 -9.86 0.55 9.56
CA THR A 241 -10.88 -0.23 10.31
C THR A 241 -10.33 -1.53 10.91
N GLU A 242 -9.11 -1.45 11.44
CA GLU A 242 -8.28 -2.61 11.77
C GLU A 242 -8.35 -3.02 13.26
N SER A 243 -7.81 -4.19 13.56
CA SER A 243 -7.95 -4.89 14.86
C SER A 243 -6.62 -5.41 15.43
N GLY A 244 -5.50 -5.21 14.73
CA GLY A 244 -4.15 -5.57 15.15
C GLY A 244 -3.75 -4.90 16.47
N TRP A 245 -4.18 -3.66 16.70
CA TRP A 245 -3.97 -2.96 17.98
C TRP A 245 -4.53 -3.69 19.21
N ILE A 246 -5.55 -4.55 19.07
CA ILE A 246 -6.08 -5.38 20.17
C ILE A 246 -5.02 -6.38 20.64
N PHE A 247 -4.17 -6.85 19.73
CA PHE A 247 -3.01 -7.68 20.01
C PHE A 247 -1.82 -6.84 20.49
N GLY A 248 -1.73 -5.59 20.02
CA GLY A 248 -0.75 -4.61 20.49
C GLY A 248 -0.84 -4.31 22.00
N MET A 249 -2.04 -4.38 22.58
CA MET A 249 -2.27 -4.37 24.04
C MET A 249 -1.55 -5.51 24.81
N TYR A 250 -1.03 -6.52 24.10
CA TYR A 250 -0.29 -7.66 24.64
C TYR A 250 1.13 -7.77 24.06
N ASN A 251 1.70 -6.66 23.59
CA ASN A 251 3.04 -6.57 22.98
C ASN A 251 3.24 -7.59 21.85
N THR A 252 2.29 -7.64 20.91
CA THR A 252 2.44 -8.43 19.68
C THR A 252 1.61 -7.86 18.53
N MET A 253 1.95 -8.24 17.31
CA MET A 253 1.20 -7.87 16.11
C MET A 253 1.09 -9.09 15.18
N PRO A 254 -0.10 -9.67 14.98
CA PRO A 254 -0.28 -10.84 14.10
C PRO A 254 -0.10 -10.47 12.63
N GLY A 255 -0.02 -11.49 11.76
CA GLY A 255 0.04 -11.36 10.30
C GLY A 255 1.38 -10.92 9.72
N GLN A 256 2.38 -10.62 10.56
CA GLN A 256 3.68 -10.06 10.12
C GLN A 256 4.87 -10.62 10.91
N TRP A 257 6.08 -10.26 10.48
CA TRP A 257 7.32 -10.59 11.18
C TRP A 257 7.73 -9.43 12.07
N ASN A 258 7.81 -9.70 13.37
CA ASN A 258 8.18 -8.71 14.38
C ASN A 258 9.64 -8.92 14.80
N ASP A 259 10.28 -7.87 15.30
CA ASP A 259 11.57 -7.98 16.00
C ASP A 259 11.38 -8.84 17.27
N ALA A 260 12.31 -9.77 17.54
CA ALA A 260 12.31 -10.58 18.75
C ALA A 260 13.11 -9.95 19.90
N GLY A 261 13.82 -8.85 19.65
CA GLY A 261 14.66 -8.14 20.63
C GLY A 261 16.06 -8.73 20.83
N ASP A 262 16.40 -9.83 20.15
CA ASP A 262 17.70 -10.51 20.20
C ASP A 262 18.48 -10.42 18.86
N GLY A 263 18.00 -9.61 17.91
CA GLY A 263 18.53 -9.51 16.56
C GLY A 263 17.96 -10.54 15.57
N THR A 264 16.95 -11.31 15.98
CA THR A 264 16.18 -12.20 15.10
C THR A 264 14.75 -11.71 14.88
N LEU A 265 14.10 -12.21 13.83
CA LEU A 265 12.69 -11.99 13.55
C LEU A 265 11.84 -13.19 13.97
N GLN A 266 10.65 -12.89 14.48
CA GLN A 266 9.67 -13.89 14.89
C GLN A 266 8.31 -13.61 14.23
N TYR A 267 7.62 -14.66 13.78
CA TYR A 267 6.30 -14.48 13.21
C TYR A 267 5.28 -14.15 14.31
N GLY A 268 4.53 -13.07 14.12
CA GLY A 268 3.65 -12.51 15.14
C GLY A 268 2.51 -13.42 15.55
N SER A 269 1.84 -14.05 14.59
CA SER A 269 0.62 -14.85 14.84
C SER A 269 0.84 -16.09 15.71
N ILE A 270 2.08 -16.50 15.97
CA ILE A 270 2.41 -17.64 16.86
C ILE A 270 2.94 -17.21 18.24
N GLN A 271 2.98 -15.91 18.54
CA GLN A 271 3.48 -15.41 19.82
C GLN A 271 2.44 -15.54 20.94
N PRO A 272 2.87 -15.68 22.21
CA PRO A 272 1.97 -15.87 23.35
C PRO A 272 0.81 -14.86 23.37
N GLY A 273 1.11 -13.56 23.28
CA GLY A 273 0.14 -12.45 23.33
C GLY A 273 -1.02 -12.52 22.32
N VAL A 274 -0.89 -13.34 21.27
CA VAL A 274 -1.98 -13.60 20.33
C VAL A 274 -3.11 -14.38 20.98
N LYS A 275 -2.79 -15.26 21.93
CA LYS A 275 -3.77 -16.01 22.72
C LYS A 275 -4.63 -15.09 23.57
N GLU A 276 -4.03 -14.11 24.25
CA GLU A 276 -4.74 -13.10 25.02
C GLU A 276 -5.59 -12.20 24.10
N GLY A 277 -5.03 -11.74 22.96
CA GLY A 277 -5.78 -10.96 21.97
C GLY A 277 -7.01 -11.71 21.41
N LEU A 278 -6.87 -12.98 21.03
CA LEU A 278 -7.98 -13.82 20.58
C LEU A 278 -9.03 -14.05 21.67
N ALA A 279 -8.61 -14.22 22.93
CA ALA A 279 -9.53 -14.34 24.06
C ALA A 279 -10.32 -13.04 24.28
N THR A 280 -9.68 -11.88 24.14
CA THR A 280 -10.31 -10.56 24.22
C THR A 280 -11.31 -10.32 23.08
N MET A 281 -10.94 -10.62 21.83
CA MET A 281 -11.88 -10.52 20.70
C MET A 281 -13.09 -11.45 20.86
N LYS A 282 -12.88 -12.68 21.36
CA LYS A 282 -13.95 -13.63 21.69
C LYS A 282 -14.89 -13.09 22.78
N ASP A 283 -14.33 -12.51 23.84
CA ASP A 283 -15.11 -11.89 24.92
C ASP A 283 -15.97 -10.72 24.41
N TRP A 284 -15.35 -9.76 23.68
CA TRP A 284 -16.04 -8.59 23.13
C TRP A 284 -17.12 -8.96 22.12
N LEU A 285 -16.88 -9.96 21.26
CA LEU A 285 -17.89 -10.51 20.35
C LEU A 285 -19.04 -11.18 21.11
N SER A 286 -18.74 -11.94 22.16
CA SER A 286 -19.76 -12.63 22.97
C SER A 286 -20.67 -11.67 23.75
N LYS A 287 -20.12 -10.53 24.20
CA LYS A 287 -20.85 -9.42 24.84
C LYS A 287 -21.63 -8.57 23.84
N GLY A 288 -21.33 -8.71 22.54
CA GLY A 288 -21.96 -7.97 21.45
C GLY A 288 -21.39 -6.57 21.22
N TYR A 289 -20.20 -6.27 21.75
CA TYR A 289 -19.51 -5.00 21.51
C TYR A 289 -19.01 -4.88 20.06
N LEU A 290 -18.77 -6.03 19.42
CA LEU A 290 -18.42 -6.16 18.00
C LEU A 290 -19.64 -6.66 17.18
N PRO A 291 -19.77 -6.28 15.91
CA PRO A 291 -20.71 -6.88 14.97
C PRO A 291 -20.48 -8.39 14.81
N LYS A 292 -21.56 -9.18 14.77
CA LYS A 292 -21.48 -10.63 14.58
C LYS A 292 -20.91 -11.00 13.22
N GLU A 293 -21.09 -10.15 12.24
CA GLU A 293 -20.68 -10.33 10.86
C GLU A 293 -19.26 -9.78 10.57
N ALA A 294 -18.54 -9.28 11.59
CA ALA A 294 -17.20 -8.68 11.42
C ALA A 294 -16.18 -9.60 10.72
N GLY A 295 -16.31 -10.93 10.88
CA GLY A 295 -15.52 -11.95 10.16
C GLY A 295 -15.71 -11.99 8.64
N VAL A 296 -16.77 -11.36 8.10
CA VAL A 296 -17.02 -11.24 6.66
C VAL A 296 -17.02 -9.80 6.15
N TYR A 297 -16.78 -8.83 7.04
CA TYR A 297 -16.60 -7.42 6.66
C TYR A 297 -15.14 -7.17 6.25
N ASP A 298 -14.97 -6.61 5.06
CA ASP A 298 -13.76 -5.89 4.68
C ASP A 298 -13.75 -4.49 5.33
N GLU A 299 -12.67 -3.76 5.09
CA GLU A 299 -12.35 -2.50 5.76
C GLU A 299 -13.40 -1.42 5.50
N ILE A 300 -13.89 -1.36 4.26
CA ILE A 300 -14.98 -0.47 3.83
C ILE A 300 -16.29 -0.88 4.49
N LYS A 301 -16.65 -2.17 4.43
CA LYS A 301 -17.94 -2.62 4.96
C LYS A 301 -18.03 -2.45 6.48
N ALA A 302 -16.91 -2.59 7.19
CA ALA A 302 -16.85 -2.28 8.61
C ALA A 302 -16.92 -0.77 8.89
N ALA A 303 -16.32 0.09 8.04
CA ALA A 303 -16.41 1.54 8.17
C ALA A 303 -17.83 2.09 7.96
N GLU A 304 -18.64 1.44 7.10
CA GLU A 304 -20.06 1.78 6.91
C GLU A 304 -20.87 1.75 8.22
N LEU A 305 -20.50 0.91 9.19
CA LEU A 305 -21.21 0.86 10.48
C LEU A 305 -20.96 2.12 11.33
N PHE A 306 -19.76 2.70 11.27
CA PHE A 306 -19.48 3.98 11.92
C PHE A 306 -20.22 5.12 11.21
N THR A 307 -20.13 5.20 9.88
CA THR A 307 -20.77 6.27 9.10
C THR A 307 -22.29 6.18 9.10
N ALA A 308 -22.89 5.00 9.25
CA ALA A 308 -24.34 4.82 9.44
C ALA A 308 -24.80 5.07 10.91
N GLY A 309 -23.90 5.48 11.81
CA GLY A 309 -24.22 5.75 13.21
C GLY A 309 -24.47 4.50 14.06
N LYS A 310 -24.04 3.32 13.61
CA LYS A 310 -24.26 2.03 14.29
C LYS A 310 -23.08 1.55 15.11
N ALA A 311 -21.89 2.15 14.98
CA ALA A 311 -20.74 1.89 15.84
C ALA A 311 -20.22 3.17 16.51
N GLY A 312 -19.83 3.06 17.77
CA GLY A 312 -19.32 4.19 18.56
C GLY A 312 -17.81 4.44 18.43
N ILE A 313 -17.05 3.41 18.05
CA ILE A 313 -15.59 3.44 17.90
C ILE A 313 -15.20 2.79 16.58
N ILE A 314 -14.20 3.37 15.91
CA ILE A 314 -13.51 2.82 14.75
C ILE A 314 -12.01 3.13 14.87
N VAL A 315 -11.13 2.20 14.48
CA VAL A 315 -9.68 2.37 14.57
C VAL A 315 -9.05 2.32 13.18
N GLY A 316 -8.14 3.26 12.89
CA GLY A 316 -7.44 3.32 11.61
C GLY A 316 -6.73 4.65 11.41
N PRO A 317 -6.20 4.92 10.21
CA PRO A 317 -5.23 5.98 9.99
C PRO A 317 -5.79 7.41 10.04
N HIS A 318 -4.87 8.35 10.25
CA HIS A 318 -5.18 9.77 10.49
C HIS A 318 -6.01 10.45 9.40
N TRP A 319 -5.97 9.98 8.15
CA TRP A 319 -6.72 10.54 7.01
C TRP A 319 -8.20 10.13 6.95
N MET A 320 -8.64 9.17 7.78
CA MET A 320 -10.04 8.69 7.77
C MET A 320 -11.12 9.79 7.90
N PRO A 321 -10.92 10.94 8.58
CA PRO A 321 -11.84 12.06 8.56
C PRO A 321 -12.06 12.68 7.18
N ASN A 322 -11.11 12.63 6.25
CA ASN A 322 -11.38 13.06 4.87
C ASN A 322 -12.36 12.08 4.21
N TRP A 323 -12.08 10.78 4.34
CA TRP A 323 -12.94 9.68 3.91
C TRP A 323 -12.60 8.39 4.66
N PRO A 324 -13.57 7.59 5.15
CA PRO A 324 -15.02 7.76 5.01
C PRO A 324 -15.72 8.38 6.24
N ILE A 325 -15.07 8.42 7.41
CA ILE A 325 -15.80 8.42 8.70
C ILE A 325 -16.66 9.67 8.94
N ASP A 326 -16.29 10.78 8.32
CA ASP A 326 -17.01 12.06 8.43
C ASP A 326 -18.39 12.06 7.79
N ASP A 327 -18.70 11.06 6.94
CA ASP A 327 -20.07 10.83 6.47
C ASP A 327 -21.05 10.54 7.63
N VAL A 328 -20.56 10.17 8.83
CA VAL A 328 -21.39 10.12 10.05
C VAL A 328 -22.11 11.45 10.33
N LYS A 329 -21.47 12.59 10.07
CA LYS A 329 -22.05 13.93 10.27
C LYS A 329 -23.14 14.26 9.24
N LYS A 330 -23.17 13.55 8.11
CA LYS A 330 -24.19 13.69 7.05
C LYS A 330 -25.38 12.75 7.31
N ASN A 331 -25.12 11.61 7.92
CA ASN A 331 -26.11 10.55 8.16
C ASN A 331 -26.80 10.65 9.54
N VAL A 332 -26.16 11.33 10.52
CA VAL A 332 -26.64 11.46 11.90
C VAL A 332 -26.53 12.91 12.35
N ASP A 333 -27.69 13.56 12.51
CA ASP A 333 -27.78 14.96 12.97
C ASP A 333 -27.07 15.15 14.31
N GLY A 334 -26.11 16.10 14.35
CA GLY A 334 -25.38 16.45 15.56
C GLY A 334 -24.29 15.46 16.00
N ALA A 335 -23.98 14.43 15.21
CA ALA A 335 -22.88 13.53 15.51
C ALA A 335 -21.53 14.27 15.55
N THR A 336 -20.72 13.98 16.58
CA THR A 336 -19.32 14.44 16.65
C THR A 336 -18.41 13.27 16.99
N TYR A 337 -17.17 13.34 16.54
CA TYR A 337 -16.15 12.35 16.85
C TYR A 337 -14.80 13.05 17.01
N LYS A 338 -13.85 12.37 17.63
CA LYS A 338 -12.46 12.82 17.76
C LYS A 338 -11.51 11.63 17.68
N ALA A 339 -10.27 11.90 17.30
CA ALA A 339 -9.17 10.96 17.46
C ALA A 339 -8.65 11.00 18.89
N ILE A 340 -8.34 9.84 19.45
CA ILE A 340 -7.62 9.64 20.71
C ILE A 340 -6.51 8.59 20.52
N ALA A 341 -5.54 8.58 21.42
CA ALA A 341 -4.52 7.52 21.45
C ALA A 341 -5.15 6.15 21.73
N LEU A 342 -4.50 5.08 21.27
CA LEU A 342 -4.92 3.72 21.56
C LEU A 342 -4.73 3.41 23.06
N PRO A 343 -5.74 2.82 23.73
CA PRO A 343 -5.68 2.57 25.15
C PRO A 343 -4.66 1.48 25.52
N THR A 344 -4.03 1.61 26.69
CA THR A 344 -3.07 0.61 27.16
C THR A 344 -3.76 -0.69 27.58
N GLY A 345 -3.16 -1.81 27.21
CA GLY A 345 -3.53 -3.14 27.67
C GLY A 345 -3.21 -3.42 29.14
N PRO A 346 -3.50 -4.63 29.63
CA PRO A 346 -3.33 -5.01 31.04
C PRO A 346 -1.88 -4.97 31.54
N THR A 347 -0.90 -5.00 30.64
CA THR A 347 0.55 -4.88 30.93
C THR A 347 1.08 -3.44 30.84
N GLY A 348 0.22 -2.47 30.49
CA GLY A 348 0.61 -1.08 30.21
C GLY A 348 1.04 -0.82 28.76
N GLU A 349 1.11 -1.88 27.93
CA GLU A 349 1.53 -1.82 26.53
C GLU A 349 0.43 -1.22 25.65
N SER A 350 0.80 -0.42 24.67
CA SER A 350 -0.09 0.07 23.61
C SER A 350 0.71 0.06 22.32
N HIS A 351 0.32 -0.80 21.37
CA HIS A 351 1.00 -0.92 20.08
C HIS A 351 -0.01 -0.93 18.94
N GLN A 352 0.44 -0.43 17.79
CA GLN A 352 -0.34 -0.35 16.56
C GLN A 352 0.43 -1.00 15.41
N HIS A 353 -0.29 -1.37 14.36
CA HIS A 353 0.33 -1.78 13.11
C HIS A 353 1.11 -0.58 12.53
N GLY A 354 2.41 -0.78 12.28
CA GLY A 354 3.28 0.26 11.70
C GLY A 354 3.38 0.11 10.18
N SER A 355 3.11 1.19 9.46
CA SER A 355 3.13 1.22 7.99
C SER A 355 4.53 1.44 7.40
N GLY A 356 4.75 0.86 6.21
CA GLY A 356 5.86 1.18 5.33
C GLY A 356 5.66 2.53 4.63
N ALA A 357 6.66 2.96 3.88
CA ALA A 357 6.68 4.16 3.05
C ALA A 357 6.55 3.84 1.55
N SER A 358 6.00 2.68 1.19
CA SER A 358 5.57 2.37 -0.19
C SER A 358 4.19 1.71 -0.22
N ASN A 359 3.54 1.78 -1.38
CA ASN A 359 2.24 1.14 -1.60
C ASN A 359 2.18 0.33 -2.92
N GLY A 360 3.32 0.15 -3.58
CA GLY A 360 3.40 -0.60 -4.84
C GLY A 360 4.79 -0.59 -5.47
N VAL A 361 4.85 -1.02 -6.73
CA VAL A 361 6.08 -1.16 -7.52
C VAL A 361 5.85 -0.75 -8.97
N VAL A 362 6.90 -0.22 -9.60
CA VAL A 362 7.04 -0.09 -11.05
C VAL A 362 8.06 -1.09 -11.57
N LEU A 363 7.65 -1.94 -12.51
CA LEU A 363 8.51 -2.83 -13.27
C LEU A 363 8.69 -2.28 -14.69
N ILE A 364 9.94 -2.20 -15.16
CA ILE A 364 10.29 -1.72 -16.51
C ILE A 364 10.56 -2.94 -17.40
N ASN A 365 9.83 -3.07 -18.51
CA ASN A 365 10.01 -4.15 -19.47
C ASN A 365 11.40 -4.07 -20.11
N LYS A 366 12.14 -5.19 -20.13
CA LYS A 366 13.53 -5.22 -20.65
C LYS A 366 13.64 -4.91 -22.15
N ASP A 367 12.54 -5.02 -22.88
CA ASP A 367 12.47 -4.75 -24.30
C ASP A 367 12.02 -3.30 -24.62
N MET A 368 11.69 -2.50 -23.60
CA MET A 368 11.47 -1.05 -23.72
C MET A 368 12.73 -0.38 -24.30
N ALA A 369 12.58 0.30 -25.45
CA ALA A 369 13.73 0.78 -26.21
C ALA A 369 14.44 2.00 -25.58
N ASN A 370 13.70 2.87 -24.89
CA ASN A 370 14.18 4.15 -24.35
C ASN A 370 13.65 4.33 -22.91
N PRO A 371 14.19 3.61 -21.91
CA PRO A 371 13.68 3.64 -20.53
C PRO A 371 13.72 5.03 -19.89
N GLU A 372 14.58 5.94 -20.35
CA GLU A 372 14.69 7.32 -19.88
C GLU A 372 13.40 8.14 -20.04
N ILE A 373 12.47 7.71 -20.90
CA ILE A 373 11.14 8.33 -21.05
C ILE A 373 10.35 8.24 -19.74
N PHE A 374 10.39 7.09 -19.06
CA PHE A 374 9.69 6.91 -17.79
C PHE A 374 10.31 7.78 -16.68
N PHE A 375 11.65 7.85 -16.64
CA PHE A 375 12.35 8.71 -15.68
C PHE A 375 12.09 10.19 -15.95
N THR A 376 12.01 10.62 -17.21
CA THR A 376 11.63 12.01 -17.55
C THR A 376 10.24 12.35 -17.00
N TYR A 377 9.27 11.44 -17.15
CA TYR A 377 7.94 11.57 -16.55
C TYR A 377 7.98 11.62 -15.01
N GLN A 378 8.67 10.68 -14.37
CA GLN A 378 8.58 10.52 -12.91
C GLN A 378 9.46 11.54 -12.16
N ASN A 379 10.65 11.88 -12.69
CA ASN A 379 11.49 12.96 -12.18
C ASN A 379 10.72 14.27 -12.17
N TYR A 380 10.02 14.61 -13.26
CA TYR A 380 9.26 15.86 -13.33
C TYR A 380 8.22 15.95 -12.20
N LEU A 381 7.54 14.85 -11.87
CA LEU A 381 6.62 14.80 -10.72
C LEU A 381 7.35 14.91 -9.37
N PHE A 382 8.51 14.27 -9.18
CA PHE A 382 9.29 14.44 -7.94
C PHE A 382 9.82 15.86 -7.77
N ASP A 383 10.35 16.46 -8.84
CA ASP A 383 11.04 17.75 -8.81
C ASP A 383 10.08 18.95 -8.80
N ASN A 384 8.84 18.79 -9.30
CA ASN A 384 7.88 19.90 -9.42
C ASN A 384 6.57 19.68 -8.64
N PHE A 385 6.10 18.44 -8.48
CA PHE A 385 4.79 18.14 -7.86
C PHE A 385 4.90 17.68 -6.41
N ALA A 386 5.90 16.87 -6.04
CA ALA A 386 5.97 16.27 -4.70
C ALA A 386 6.16 17.30 -3.57
N ASN A 387 6.82 18.43 -3.86
CA ASN A 387 6.93 19.59 -2.98
C ASN A 387 7.00 20.88 -3.82
N PRO A 388 5.85 21.44 -4.27
CA PRO A 388 5.83 22.48 -5.28
C PRO A 388 6.31 23.84 -4.75
N GLU A 389 7.04 24.59 -5.60
CA GLU A 389 7.47 25.96 -5.32
C GLU A 389 6.38 27.01 -5.65
N VAL A 390 6.49 28.20 -5.05
CA VAL A 390 5.59 29.33 -5.35
C VAL A 390 5.82 29.80 -6.79
N GLY A 391 4.76 29.92 -7.58
CA GLY A 391 4.82 30.22 -9.01
C GLY A 391 5.07 29.00 -9.91
N SER A 392 5.21 27.79 -9.36
CA SER A 392 5.28 26.55 -10.15
C SER A 392 3.91 26.15 -10.73
N GLU A 393 3.88 25.27 -11.74
CA GLU A 393 2.61 24.84 -12.34
C GLU A 393 1.68 24.09 -11.37
N PHE A 394 2.24 23.54 -10.28
CA PHE A 394 1.53 22.76 -9.29
C PHE A 394 1.33 23.51 -7.95
N GLU A 395 1.50 24.84 -7.92
CA GLU A 395 1.35 25.64 -6.69
C GLU A 395 0.01 25.40 -5.97
N HIS A 396 -1.07 25.13 -6.70
CA HIS A 396 -2.42 24.98 -6.14
C HIS A 396 -3.00 23.56 -6.22
N GLY A 397 -2.29 22.63 -6.88
CA GLY A 397 -2.77 21.29 -7.21
C GLY A 397 -2.45 20.92 -8.67
N PHE A 398 -2.91 19.75 -9.12
CA PHE A 398 -2.54 19.19 -10.42
C PHE A 398 -3.28 19.84 -11.61
N ALA A 399 -4.59 20.08 -11.50
CA ALA A 399 -5.36 20.70 -12.58
C ALA A 399 -6.56 21.51 -12.08
N GLN A 400 -6.61 22.80 -12.46
CA GLN A 400 -7.73 23.67 -12.14
C GLN A 400 -9.05 23.12 -12.70
N GLY A 401 -10.10 23.12 -11.87
CA GLY A 401 -11.39 22.51 -12.16
C GLY A 401 -11.45 21.00 -11.92
N TYR A 402 -10.39 20.38 -11.37
CA TYR A 402 -10.34 18.96 -11.00
C TYR A 402 -10.10 18.80 -9.49
N ASP A 403 -8.88 19.01 -9.01
CA ASP A 403 -8.48 18.91 -7.60
C ASP A 403 -8.36 20.26 -6.88
N TYR A 404 -8.38 21.37 -7.62
CA TYR A 404 -8.53 22.71 -7.07
C TYR A 404 -9.31 23.64 -8.00
N ASP A 405 -9.78 24.78 -7.50
CA ASP A 405 -10.23 25.92 -8.31
C ASP A 405 -9.93 27.26 -7.60
N ILE A 406 -10.13 28.38 -8.28
CA ILE A 406 -9.95 29.74 -7.72
C ILE A 406 -11.31 30.45 -7.70
N VAL A 407 -11.93 30.50 -6.53
CA VAL A 407 -13.25 31.11 -6.30
C VAL A 407 -13.07 32.41 -5.50
N ASP A 408 -13.57 33.53 -6.03
CA ASP A 408 -13.45 34.87 -5.44
C ASP A 408 -12.02 35.26 -5.01
N GLY A 409 -11.01 34.80 -5.78
CA GLY A 409 -9.60 35.04 -5.52
C GLY A 409 -8.98 34.18 -4.42
N LYS A 410 -9.66 33.12 -3.97
CA LYS A 410 -9.16 32.12 -3.03
C LYS A 410 -9.04 30.76 -3.71
N VAL A 411 -7.97 30.03 -3.40
CA VAL A 411 -7.83 28.63 -3.80
C VAL A 411 -8.75 27.78 -2.92
N VAL A 412 -9.52 26.89 -3.56
CA VAL A 412 -10.37 25.87 -2.91
C VAL A 412 -9.99 24.49 -3.44
N GLY A 413 -10.09 23.45 -2.60
CA GLY A 413 -9.70 22.07 -2.94
C GLY A 413 -10.83 21.22 -3.52
N GLU A 414 -10.50 19.98 -3.92
CA GLU A 414 -11.38 19.00 -4.61
C GLU A 414 -12.81 18.93 -4.07
N ALA A 415 -13.00 19.00 -2.74
CA ALA A 415 -14.30 18.92 -2.09
C ALA A 415 -15.25 20.10 -2.38
N GLU A 416 -14.72 21.28 -2.73
CA GLU A 416 -15.48 22.46 -3.13
C GLU A 416 -15.57 22.63 -4.66
N VAL A 417 -14.71 21.93 -5.41
CA VAL A 417 -14.75 21.91 -6.88
C VAL A 417 -16.00 21.19 -7.35
N LYS A 418 -16.76 21.83 -8.25
CA LYS A 418 -17.94 21.19 -8.86
C LYS A 418 -17.52 19.95 -9.66
N ASP A 419 -18.09 18.80 -9.30
CA ASP A 419 -17.71 17.49 -9.83
C ASP A 419 -16.19 17.24 -9.68
N GLY A 420 -15.61 17.65 -8.55
CA GLY A 420 -14.20 17.50 -8.23
C GLY A 420 -13.74 16.04 -8.30
N VAL A 421 -12.53 15.84 -8.84
CA VAL A 421 -11.86 14.54 -8.96
C VAL A 421 -10.35 14.76 -8.91
N SER A 422 -9.62 13.97 -8.13
CA SER A 422 -8.15 14.02 -8.11
C SER A 422 -7.51 13.47 -9.40
N PRO A 423 -6.75 14.28 -10.18
CA PRO A 423 -5.99 13.78 -11.33
C PRO A 423 -4.85 12.84 -10.95
N LEU A 424 -4.42 12.83 -9.68
CA LEU A 424 -3.35 11.95 -9.20
C LEU A 424 -3.72 10.49 -9.41
N LYS A 425 -5.01 10.14 -9.20
CA LYS A 425 -5.60 8.82 -9.48
C LYS A 425 -5.49 8.37 -10.94
N TYR A 426 -5.02 9.22 -11.86
CA TYR A 426 -4.76 8.89 -13.26
C TYR A 426 -3.26 8.58 -13.53
N THR A 427 -2.35 9.01 -12.65
CA THR A 427 -0.89 8.82 -12.79
C THR A 427 -0.48 7.34 -12.91
N ILE A 428 0.70 7.07 -13.49
CA ILE A 428 1.27 5.71 -13.60
C ILE A 428 1.52 5.12 -12.20
N THR A 429 1.97 5.95 -11.27
CA THR A 429 2.24 5.60 -9.86
C THR A 429 1.03 5.75 -8.93
N TYR A 430 -0.20 5.82 -9.49
CA TYR A 430 -1.52 5.92 -8.82
C TYR A 430 -1.78 7.17 -7.97
N ASP A 431 -0.80 7.64 -7.19
CA ASP A 431 -0.94 8.68 -6.17
C ASP A 431 0.03 9.85 -6.41
N GLY A 432 0.64 9.91 -7.60
CA GLY A 432 1.66 10.88 -7.98
C GLY A 432 3.07 10.52 -7.49
N ALA A 433 3.87 11.55 -7.24
CA ALA A 433 5.16 11.44 -6.55
C ALA A 433 4.97 11.87 -5.08
N ARG A 434 5.55 11.12 -4.14
CA ARG A 434 5.48 11.39 -2.70
C ARG A 434 6.87 11.30 -2.08
N ILE A 435 7.20 12.27 -1.24
CA ILE A 435 8.41 12.25 -0.40
C ILE A 435 7.97 11.71 0.98
N PRO A 436 8.46 10.53 1.44
CA PRO A 436 7.89 9.82 2.57
C PRO A 436 7.55 10.64 3.81
N ASN A 437 8.49 11.38 4.38
CA ASN A 437 8.26 12.07 5.66
C ASN A 437 7.48 13.39 5.52
N LEU A 438 7.37 13.96 4.31
CA LEU A 438 6.92 15.33 4.08
C LEU A 438 5.49 15.60 4.58
N MET A 439 4.54 14.68 4.35
CA MET A 439 3.15 14.88 4.78
C MET A 439 3.00 14.85 6.30
N MET A 440 3.58 13.85 6.99
CA MET A 440 3.42 13.73 8.43
C MET A 440 4.13 14.84 9.21
N ASP A 441 5.32 15.26 8.76
CA ASP A 441 6.00 16.42 9.33
C ASP A 441 5.15 17.70 9.13
N THR A 442 4.58 17.89 7.93
CA THR A 442 3.68 19.01 7.62
C THR A 442 2.43 19.00 8.50
N LEU A 443 1.74 17.86 8.61
CA LEU A 443 0.52 17.73 9.42
C LEU A 443 0.81 18.00 10.90
N ALA A 444 1.94 17.53 11.43
CA ALA A 444 2.34 17.74 12.81
C ALA A 444 2.64 19.22 13.13
N GLU A 445 3.30 19.95 12.23
CA GLU A 445 3.56 21.38 12.42
C GLU A 445 2.28 22.22 12.25
N LEU A 446 1.41 21.88 11.30
CA LEU A 446 0.09 22.52 11.15
C LEU A 446 -0.81 22.29 12.37
N ALA A 447 -0.79 21.09 12.96
CA ALA A 447 -1.51 20.78 14.20
C ALA A 447 -1.05 21.66 15.39
N LYS A 448 0.26 21.93 15.48
CA LYS A 448 0.84 22.87 16.47
C LYS A 448 0.52 24.34 16.21
N GLY A 449 -0.25 24.66 15.16
CA GLY A 449 -0.65 26.02 14.82
C GLY A 449 0.36 26.80 13.97
N LYS A 450 1.27 26.12 13.26
CA LYS A 450 2.09 26.76 12.22
C LYS A 450 1.17 27.33 11.13
N GLU A 451 1.42 28.57 10.71
CA GLU A 451 0.78 29.10 9.49
C GLU A 451 1.49 28.58 8.24
N PRO A 452 0.76 28.13 7.20
CA PRO A 452 1.35 27.49 6.03
C PRO A 452 2.06 28.52 5.15
N GLU A 453 3.34 28.29 4.90
CA GLU A 453 4.20 29.16 4.10
C GLU A 453 4.39 28.59 2.69
N THR A 454 4.68 27.29 2.59
CA THR A 454 4.90 26.62 1.30
C THR A 454 3.58 26.29 0.58
N PRO A 455 3.59 26.11 -0.75
CA PRO A 455 2.44 25.58 -1.49
C PRO A 455 1.98 24.22 -0.97
N PHE A 456 2.91 23.31 -0.63
CA PHE A 456 2.58 22.01 -0.04
C PHE A 456 1.79 22.15 1.27
N GLU A 457 2.24 23.03 2.18
CA GLU A 457 1.57 23.28 3.46
C GLU A 457 0.18 23.91 3.26
N LYS A 458 0.05 24.85 2.32
CA LYS A 458 -1.22 25.51 1.97
C LYS A 458 -2.22 24.51 1.40
N ASN A 459 -1.79 23.71 0.43
CA ASN A 459 -2.63 22.70 -0.20
C ASN A 459 -3.00 21.60 0.80
N THR A 460 -2.09 21.21 1.70
CA THR A 460 -2.37 20.31 2.82
C THR A 460 -3.42 20.90 3.78
N LYS A 461 -3.33 22.19 4.13
CA LYS A 461 -4.33 22.88 4.96
C LYS A 461 -5.71 22.99 4.29
N ILE A 462 -5.76 23.11 2.96
CA ILE A 462 -7.00 23.18 2.17
C ILE A 462 -7.64 21.80 1.97
N ALA A 463 -6.83 20.76 1.72
CA ALA A 463 -7.32 19.41 1.39
C ALA A 463 -7.78 18.58 2.61
N ASN A 464 -7.45 19.00 3.84
CA ASN A 464 -7.67 18.21 5.06
C ASN A 464 -8.60 18.92 6.04
N LYS A 465 -9.44 18.12 6.72
CA LYS A 465 -10.35 18.61 7.78
C LYS A 465 -9.61 18.80 9.12
N PRO A 466 -10.09 19.68 10.03
CA PRO A 466 -9.51 19.87 11.37
C PRO A 466 -9.19 18.58 12.12
N GLU A 467 -10.08 17.58 12.03
CA GLU A 467 -9.95 16.28 12.68
C GLU A 467 -8.76 15.45 12.17
N VAL A 468 -8.29 15.67 10.94
CA VAL A 468 -7.10 15.00 10.38
C VAL A 468 -5.84 15.48 11.09
N PHE A 469 -5.72 16.78 11.38
CA PHE A 469 -4.56 17.34 12.08
C PHE A 469 -4.50 16.83 13.53
N THR A 470 -5.65 16.77 14.22
CA THR A 470 -5.74 16.16 15.56
C THR A 470 -5.36 14.67 15.52
N ALA A 471 -5.80 13.93 14.51
CA ALA A 471 -5.43 12.53 14.35
C ALA A 471 -3.92 12.35 14.06
N ALA A 472 -3.33 13.20 13.21
CA ALA A 472 -1.92 13.17 12.88
C ALA A 472 -1.03 13.56 14.08
N GLU A 473 -1.47 14.48 14.94
CA GLU A 473 -0.81 14.79 16.21
C GLU A 473 -0.76 13.54 17.12
N VAL A 474 -1.87 12.80 17.22
CA VAL A 474 -1.92 11.53 17.96
C VAL A 474 -0.97 10.49 17.36
N VAL A 475 -0.91 10.34 16.02
CA VAL A 475 0.06 9.43 15.36
C VAL A 475 1.49 9.81 15.73
N VAL A 476 1.88 11.09 15.58
CA VAL A 476 3.25 11.53 15.84
C VAL A 476 3.64 11.43 17.32
N ALA A 477 2.70 11.71 18.23
CA ALA A 477 2.91 11.54 19.67
C ALA A 477 3.07 10.06 20.10
N ASN A 478 2.58 9.11 19.30
CA ASN A 478 2.60 7.67 19.60
C ASN A 478 3.40 6.85 18.57
N LYS A 479 4.19 7.47 17.70
CA LYS A 479 4.87 6.80 16.57
C LYS A 479 5.83 5.66 17.00
N ASP A 480 6.38 5.75 18.21
CA ASP A 480 7.28 4.73 18.76
C ASP A 480 6.53 3.46 19.21
N ASN A 481 5.19 3.50 19.27
CA ASN A 481 4.32 2.35 19.53
C ASN A 481 4.08 1.50 18.27
N ALA A 482 4.50 1.96 17.09
CA ALA A 482 4.24 1.32 15.81
C ALA A 482 5.14 0.10 15.58
N ILE A 483 4.55 -1.10 15.54
CA ILE A 483 5.25 -2.34 15.20
C ILE A 483 5.17 -2.54 13.68
N LYS A 484 6.23 -2.14 12.98
CA LYS A 484 6.40 -2.41 11.54
C LYS A 484 6.76 -3.88 11.28
N ASN A 485 6.23 -4.45 10.19
CA ASN A 485 6.74 -5.71 9.65
C ASN A 485 8.23 -5.55 9.28
N LYS A 486 9.09 -6.38 9.86
CA LYS A 486 10.54 -6.39 9.62
C LYS A 486 10.97 -7.31 8.48
N PHE A 487 10.10 -8.21 8.02
CA PHE A 487 10.33 -8.97 6.80
C PHE A 487 9.68 -8.28 5.60
N THR A 488 10.47 -7.43 4.94
CA THR A 488 10.14 -6.82 3.64
C THR A 488 10.85 -7.52 2.48
N GLY A 489 11.46 -8.68 2.71
CA GLY A 489 12.05 -9.49 1.64
C GLY A 489 11.00 -10.07 0.70
N ALA A 490 11.43 -10.42 -0.52
CA ALA A 490 10.60 -11.19 -1.43
C ALA A 490 10.27 -12.60 -0.86
N PRO A 491 9.15 -13.24 -1.26
CA PRO A 491 8.72 -14.52 -0.69
C PRO A 491 9.79 -15.61 -0.71
N THR A 492 9.98 -16.28 0.42
CA THR A 492 10.95 -17.37 0.59
C THR A 492 10.49 -18.66 -0.13
N GLU A 493 11.39 -19.61 -0.35
CA GLU A 493 11.06 -20.85 -1.05
C GLU A 493 9.99 -21.68 -0.32
N THR A 494 10.04 -21.77 1.02
CA THR A 494 8.97 -22.45 1.75
C THR A 494 7.67 -21.64 1.77
N MET A 495 7.73 -20.29 1.78
CA MET A 495 6.53 -19.46 1.59
C MET A 495 5.84 -19.77 0.25
N LYS A 496 6.58 -19.75 -0.87
CA LYS A 496 6.05 -20.06 -2.22
C LYS A 496 5.28 -21.38 -2.27
N MET A 497 5.73 -22.40 -1.51
CA MET A 497 5.14 -23.73 -1.51
C MET A 497 4.03 -23.96 -0.48
N LYS A 498 4.02 -23.20 0.63
CA LYS A 498 3.21 -23.51 1.82
C LYS A 498 2.34 -22.37 2.35
N LYS A 499 2.65 -21.11 2.02
CA LYS A 499 2.06 -19.93 2.67
C LYS A 499 0.53 -19.93 2.60
N ASP A 500 -0.08 -20.13 1.43
CA ASP A 500 -1.55 -20.18 1.28
C ASP A 500 -2.23 -21.19 2.22
N ALA A 501 -1.61 -22.35 2.44
CA ALA A 501 -2.14 -23.40 3.31
C ALA A 501 -1.94 -23.08 4.81
N ILE A 502 -0.87 -22.36 5.14
CA ILE A 502 -0.53 -21.89 6.49
C ILE A 502 -1.41 -20.69 6.88
N ASP A 503 -1.53 -19.69 6.00
CA ASP A 503 -2.38 -18.51 6.17
C ASP A 503 -3.86 -18.92 6.32
N LYS A 504 -4.31 -19.89 5.51
CA LYS A 504 -5.65 -20.46 5.65
C LYS A 504 -5.83 -21.17 7.00
N LEU A 505 -4.83 -21.93 7.46
CA LEU A 505 -4.88 -22.57 8.77
C LEU A 505 -5.02 -21.52 9.90
N GLU A 506 -4.23 -20.45 9.84
CA GLU A 506 -4.27 -19.34 10.79
C GLU A 506 -5.66 -18.69 10.82
N LYS A 507 -6.15 -18.25 9.65
CA LYS A 507 -7.45 -17.60 9.49
C LYS A 507 -8.61 -18.48 9.95
N ASP A 508 -8.63 -19.76 9.55
CA ASP A 508 -9.65 -20.72 9.95
C ASP A 508 -9.63 -20.96 11.47
N THR A 509 -8.46 -21.01 12.11
CA THR A 509 -8.34 -21.22 13.56
C THR A 509 -8.72 -19.98 14.36
N PHE A 510 -8.18 -18.82 14.00
CA PHE A 510 -8.47 -17.55 14.70
C PHE A 510 -9.96 -17.23 14.62
N SER A 511 -10.58 -17.39 13.45
CA SER A 511 -12.02 -17.25 13.28
C SER A 511 -12.79 -18.21 14.21
N LYS A 512 -12.46 -19.50 14.26
CA LYS A 512 -13.13 -20.45 15.16
C LYS A 512 -12.99 -20.08 16.64
N ILE A 513 -11.83 -19.57 17.07
CA ILE A 513 -11.59 -19.14 18.45
C ILE A 513 -12.44 -17.91 18.76
N ILE A 514 -12.35 -16.86 17.94
CA ILE A 514 -13.09 -15.59 18.09
C ILE A 514 -14.61 -15.85 18.13
N TYR A 515 -15.12 -16.66 17.21
CA TYR A 515 -16.54 -17.05 17.16
C TYR A 515 -16.95 -18.09 18.21
N GLY A 516 -16.05 -18.52 19.09
CA GLY A 516 -16.34 -19.48 20.16
C GLY A 516 -16.72 -20.88 19.68
N GLN A 517 -16.40 -21.25 18.44
CA GLN A 517 -16.60 -22.58 17.88
C GLN A 517 -15.63 -23.61 18.48
N VAL A 518 -14.50 -23.14 19.01
CA VAL A 518 -13.50 -23.90 19.77
C VAL A 518 -13.08 -23.13 21.04
N GLY A 519 -12.40 -23.81 21.96
CA GLY A 519 -11.77 -23.17 23.12
C GLY A 519 -10.46 -22.46 22.77
N ILE A 520 -9.87 -21.77 23.75
CA ILE A 520 -8.66 -20.96 23.54
C ILE A 520 -7.38 -21.81 23.46
N GLU A 521 -7.44 -23.05 23.97
CA GLU A 521 -6.40 -24.07 23.87
C GLU A 521 -6.11 -24.52 22.42
N GLU A 522 -7.04 -24.31 21.48
CA GLU A 522 -6.80 -24.58 20.05
C GLU A 522 -5.66 -23.70 19.49
N PHE A 523 -5.37 -22.55 20.11
CA PHE A 523 -4.20 -21.73 19.76
C PHE A 523 -2.88 -22.50 19.92
N ASP A 524 -2.71 -23.27 20.99
CA ASP A 524 -1.47 -24.02 21.26
C ASP A 524 -1.27 -25.15 20.23
N ALA A 525 -2.38 -25.78 19.84
CA ALA A 525 -2.42 -26.78 18.77
C ALA A 525 -2.13 -26.14 17.40
N PHE A 526 -2.65 -24.94 17.13
CA PHE A 526 -2.34 -24.15 15.94
C PHE A 526 -0.85 -23.81 15.85
N VAL A 527 -0.23 -23.26 16.91
CA VAL A 527 1.20 -22.93 16.91
C VAL A 527 2.04 -24.16 16.60
N THR A 528 1.75 -25.29 17.24
CA THR A 528 2.43 -26.57 16.98
C THR A 528 2.30 -27.00 15.52
N LYS A 529 1.10 -26.87 14.95
CA LYS A 529 0.80 -27.27 13.58
C LYS A 529 1.41 -26.32 12.54
N TRP A 530 1.33 -25.01 12.76
CA TRP A 530 1.94 -23.96 11.93
C TRP A 530 3.42 -24.22 11.72
N LYS A 531 4.14 -24.47 12.82
CA LYS A 531 5.55 -24.85 12.82
C LYS A 531 5.82 -26.09 11.96
N SER A 532 5.10 -27.19 12.23
CA SER A 532 5.24 -28.46 11.50
C SER A 532 4.84 -28.42 10.01
N MET A 533 4.09 -27.40 9.57
CA MET A 533 3.65 -27.24 8.18
C MET A 533 4.66 -26.50 7.30
N GLY A 534 5.82 -26.11 7.86
CA GLY A 534 6.87 -25.34 7.22
C GLY A 534 7.12 -23.98 7.89
N GLY A 535 6.39 -23.64 8.95
CA GLY A 535 6.58 -22.37 9.66
C GLY A 535 7.95 -22.21 10.33
N ASP A 536 8.53 -23.30 10.85
CA ASP A 536 9.91 -23.27 11.38
C ASP A 536 10.94 -23.07 10.24
N ASP A 537 10.73 -23.69 9.08
CA ASP A 537 11.59 -23.52 7.89
C ASP A 537 11.51 -22.07 7.37
N ILE A 538 10.29 -21.53 7.22
CA ILE A 538 10.08 -20.11 6.86
C ILE A 538 10.75 -19.18 7.89
N THR A 539 10.66 -19.49 9.19
CA THR A 539 11.33 -18.69 10.24
C THR A 539 12.85 -18.70 10.07
N ALA A 540 13.44 -19.83 9.69
CA ALA A 540 14.86 -19.91 9.39
C ALA A 540 15.23 -19.12 8.13
N GLU A 541 14.48 -19.27 7.03
CA GLU A 541 14.68 -18.56 5.75
C GLU A 541 14.58 -17.03 5.92
N VAL A 542 13.57 -16.55 6.66
CA VAL A 542 13.38 -15.12 6.99
C VAL A 542 14.56 -14.58 7.80
N ASN A 543 15.08 -15.36 8.75
CA ASN A 543 16.24 -14.98 9.56
C ASN A 543 17.59 -15.17 8.85
N GLU A 544 17.64 -15.90 7.74
CA GLU A 544 18.78 -15.91 6.83
C GLU A 544 18.78 -14.63 6.00
N TRP A 545 17.64 -14.27 5.41
CA TRP A 545 17.46 -12.98 4.71
C TRP A 545 17.75 -11.78 5.62
N TYR A 546 17.26 -11.76 6.86
CA TYR A 546 17.41 -10.59 7.75
C TYR A 546 18.89 -10.24 8.03
N LYS A 547 19.79 -11.23 8.01
CA LYS A 547 21.26 -11.09 8.18
C LYS A 547 22.00 -10.64 6.92
N THR A 548 21.31 -10.51 5.78
CA THR A 548 21.91 -9.93 4.56
C THR A 548 21.60 -8.44 4.42
N VAL A 549 20.63 -7.93 5.20
CA VAL A 549 20.20 -6.52 5.20
C VAL A 549 20.45 -5.78 6.53
N ASN A 550 20.98 -6.47 7.56
CA ASN A 550 21.49 -5.90 8.82
C ASN A 550 22.83 -6.53 9.21
#